data_AF-A0A960RAN1-F1
#
_entry.id   AF-A0A960RAN1-F1
#
_cell.length_a   1.000
_cell.length_b   1.000
_cell.length_c   1.000
_cell.angle_alpha   90.00
_cell.angle_beta   90.00
_cell.angle_gamma   90.00
#
_symmetry.space_group_name_H-M   'P 1'
#
loop_
_entity.id
_entity.type
_entity.pdbx_description
1 polymer ?
#
loop_
_entity_poly.entity_id
_entity_poly.type
_entity_poly.pdbx_seq_one_letter_code
_entity_poly.pdbx_strand_id
1 'polypeptide(L)'
;MTTPHAEHLSAAGRSLLDRRRFLSRSATGLGSIALAQLLGRDALLGRTESFPFRPKIDPAQPYAARDTQFPAKAKNVLVIFCSGAVSHVDTWEYKPELVKRHDTPMPGD
;
A
#
# COMPACT_ATOMS: atom_id res chain seq x y z
N MET A 1 -59.50 39.45 -34.89
CA MET A 1 -59.51 38.68 -33.63
C MET A 1 -58.58 37.49 -33.84
N THR A 2 -57.28 37.65 -33.59
CA THR A 2 -56.23 36.67 -33.93
C THR A 2 -56.01 35.73 -32.74
N THR A 3 -56.20 34.43 -32.96
CA THR A 3 -55.94 33.38 -31.98
C THR A 3 -54.43 33.28 -31.68
N PRO A 4 -54.00 33.09 -30.42
CA PRO A 4 -52.59 32.89 -30.13
C PRO A 4 -52.17 31.49 -30.62
N HIS A 5 -51.10 31.43 -31.41
CA HIS A 5 -50.40 30.19 -31.75
C HIS A 5 -49.84 29.57 -30.47
N ALA A 6 -50.31 28.38 -30.09
CA ALA A 6 -49.69 27.63 -29.00
C ALA A 6 -48.30 27.16 -29.46
N GLU A 7 -47.25 27.70 -28.86
CA GLU A 7 -45.88 27.26 -29.12
C GLU A 7 -45.70 25.81 -28.67
N HIS A 8 -45.46 24.93 -29.65
CA HIS A 8 -45.31 23.51 -29.40
C HIS A 8 -43.89 23.19 -28.90
N LEU A 9 -43.67 23.38 -27.59
CA LEU A 9 -42.38 23.13 -26.97
C LEU A 9 -42.07 21.63 -26.92
N SER A 10 -40.87 21.25 -27.34
CA SER A 10 -40.34 19.89 -27.19
C SER A 10 -40.23 19.49 -25.71
N ALA A 11 -40.21 18.19 -25.41
CA ALA A 11 -40.09 17.70 -24.03
C ALA A 11 -38.83 18.24 -23.32
N ALA A 12 -37.71 18.37 -24.05
CA ALA A 12 -36.49 18.99 -23.55
C ALA A 12 -36.69 20.49 -23.29
N GLY A 13 -37.31 21.22 -24.22
CA GLY A 13 -37.66 22.64 -24.04
C GLY A 13 -38.55 22.88 -22.82
N ARG A 14 -39.58 22.06 -22.63
CA ARG A 14 -40.43 22.10 -21.43
C ARG A 14 -39.64 21.83 -20.14
N SER A 15 -38.70 20.88 -20.19
CA SER A 15 -37.84 20.57 -19.04
C SER A 15 -36.81 21.65 -18.71
N LEU A 16 -36.38 22.45 -19.69
CA LEU A 16 -35.46 23.57 -19.50
C LEU A 16 -36.19 24.84 -19.05
N LEU A 17 -37.42 25.04 -19.53
CA LEU A 17 -38.28 26.17 -19.13
C LEU A 17 -38.93 25.96 -17.75
N ASP A 18 -38.96 24.73 -17.24
CA ASP A 18 -39.25 24.47 -15.83
C ASP A 18 -38.07 24.94 -14.96
N ARG A 19 -38.18 26.18 -14.49
CA ARG A 19 -37.20 26.85 -13.63
C ARG A 19 -36.78 25.98 -12.45
N ARG A 20 -37.72 25.31 -11.77
CA ARG A 20 -37.41 24.52 -10.58
C ARG A 20 -36.50 23.36 -10.97
N ARG A 21 -36.90 22.62 -12.01
CA ARG A 21 -36.15 21.45 -12.48
C ARG A 21 -34.79 21.83 -13.06
N PHE A 22 -34.71 22.92 -13.81
CA PHE A 22 -33.47 23.44 -14.37
C PHE A 22 -32.47 23.83 -13.27
N LEU A 23 -32.91 24.62 -12.28
CA LEU A 23 -32.05 25.07 -11.19
C LEU A 23 -31.61 23.89 -10.30
N SER A 24 -32.54 22.97 -9.96
CA SER A 24 -32.18 21.79 -9.18
C SER A 24 -31.15 20.91 -9.88
N ARG A 25 -31.31 20.64 -11.19
CA ARG A 25 -30.35 19.82 -11.95
C ARG A 25 -28.98 20.49 -12.08
N SER A 26 -28.97 21.79 -12.35
CA SER A 26 -27.73 22.56 -12.50
C SER A 26 -26.97 22.64 -11.18
N ALA A 27 -27.67 22.90 -10.07
CA ALA A 27 -27.08 22.92 -8.74
C ALA A 27 -26.49 21.56 -8.34
N THR A 28 -27.21 20.46 -8.57
CA THR A 28 -26.70 19.11 -8.29
C THR A 28 -25.48 18.77 -9.15
N GLY A 29 -25.49 19.09 -10.45
CA GLY A 29 -24.37 18.80 -11.35
C GLY A 29 -23.11 19.60 -11.03
N LEU A 30 -23.23 20.91 -10.76
CA LEU A 30 -22.09 21.73 -10.35
C LEU A 30 -21.60 21.35 -8.95
N GLY A 31 -22.52 21.05 -8.02
CA GLY A 31 -22.20 20.60 -6.68
C GLY A 31 -21.46 19.27 -6.65
N SER A 32 -21.81 18.31 -7.51
CA SER A 32 -21.10 17.02 -7.59
C SER A 32 -19.69 17.17 -8.13
N ILE A 33 -19.47 18.05 -9.11
CA ILE A 33 -18.13 18.37 -9.61
C ILE A 33 -17.28 19.03 -8.52
N ALA A 34 -17.82 20.03 -7.83
CA ALA A 34 -17.13 20.70 -6.73
C ALA A 34 -16.78 19.73 -5.59
N LEU A 35 -17.73 18.86 -5.20
CA LEU A 35 -17.53 17.83 -4.19
C LEU A 35 -16.45 16.83 -4.63
N ALA A 36 -16.49 16.34 -5.86
CA ALA A 36 -15.47 15.43 -6.39
C ALA A 36 -14.08 16.07 -6.36
N GLN A 37 -13.98 17.37 -6.65
CA GLN A 37 -12.71 18.10 -6.54
C GLN A 37 -12.24 18.17 -5.08
N LEU A 38 -13.10 18.59 -4.15
CA LEU A 38 -12.74 18.71 -2.73
C LEU A 38 -12.32 17.36 -2.13
N LEU A 39 -13.07 16.29 -2.41
CA LEU A 39 -12.69 14.92 -2.04
C LEU A 39 -11.36 14.50 -2.68
N GLY A 40 -11.05 14.98 -3.89
CA GLY A 40 -9.78 14.73 -4.55
C GLY A 40 -8.61 15.43 -3.87
N ARG A 41 -8.80 16.66 -3.37
CA ARG A 41 -7.80 17.40 -2.59
C ARG A 41 -7.50 16.73 -1.26
N ASP A 42 -8.54 16.22 -0.60
CA ASP A 42 -8.43 15.60 0.72
C ASP A 42 -8.07 14.11 0.65
N ALA A 43 -7.79 13.58 -0.55
CA ALA A 43 -7.52 12.16 -0.80
C ALA A 43 -8.63 11.21 -0.29
N LEU A 44 -9.88 11.69 -0.30
CA LEU A 44 -11.09 10.96 0.10
C LEU A 44 -11.85 10.36 -1.08
N LEU A 45 -11.46 10.67 -2.32
CA LEU A 45 -11.92 9.89 -3.47
C LEU A 45 -11.51 8.43 -3.26
N GLY A 46 -12.42 7.49 -3.53
CA GLY A 46 -12.26 6.06 -3.27
C GLY A 46 -10.81 5.61 -3.51
N ARG A 47 -10.18 5.12 -2.44
CA ARG A 47 -8.76 4.77 -2.40
C ARG A 47 -8.46 3.75 -3.50
N THR A 48 -7.89 4.20 -4.61
CA THR A 48 -7.41 3.30 -5.68
C THR A 48 -6.11 2.62 -5.26
N GLU A 49 -5.39 3.23 -4.32
CA GLU A 49 -4.30 2.60 -3.57
C GLU A 49 -4.90 1.71 -2.48
N SER A 50 -5.56 0.62 -2.90
CA SER A 50 -5.46 -0.61 -2.13
C SER A 50 -3.97 -0.81 -1.90
N PHE A 51 -3.50 -0.62 -0.66
CA PHE A 51 -2.17 -1.07 -0.26
C PHE A 51 -1.96 -2.40 -0.95
N PRO A 52 -1.04 -2.52 -1.91
CA PRO A 52 -1.11 -3.68 -2.74
C PRO A 52 -0.68 -4.81 -1.81
N PHE A 53 -1.60 -5.75 -1.57
CA PHE A 53 -1.32 -6.99 -0.85
C PHE A 53 -0.05 -7.65 -1.41
N ARG A 54 0.28 -7.32 -2.67
CA ARG A 54 1.47 -7.70 -3.39
C ARG A 54 2.41 -6.49 -3.62
N PRO A 55 3.71 -6.58 -3.30
CA PRO A 55 4.64 -5.50 -3.61
C PRO A 55 4.68 -5.21 -5.12
N LYS A 56 4.83 -3.94 -5.50
CA LYS A 56 5.11 -3.55 -6.89
C LYS A 56 6.51 -4.08 -7.25
N ILE A 57 6.59 -4.95 -8.27
CA ILE A 57 7.86 -5.54 -8.73
C ILE A 57 8.17 -4.93 -10.09
N ASP A 58 9.34 -4.30 -10.21
CA ASP A 58 9.90 -3.93 -11.50
C ASP A 58 10.53 -5.18 -12.14
N PRO A 59 10.04 -5.66 -13.30
CA PRO A 59 10.61 -6.81 -14.00
C PRO A 59 12.07 -6.58 -14.45
N ALA A 60 12.47 -5.33 -14.68
CA ALA A 60 13.84 -5.01 -15.07
C ALA A 60 14.82 -5.08 -13.88
N GLN A 61 14.31 -4.92 -12.66
CA GLN A 61 15.10 -4.97 -11.43
C GLN A 61 14.40 -5.80 -10.33
N PRO A 62 14.30 -7.13 -10.50
CA PRO A 62 13.53 -7.99 -9.59
C PRO A 62 14.13 -8.09 -8.17
N TYR A 63 15.38 -7.66 -7.96
CA TYR A 63 16.07 -7.71 -6.66
C TYR A 63 16.33 -6.34 -6.05
N ALA A 64 15.80 -5.26 -6.63
CA ALA A 64 15.94 -3.93 -6.05
C ALA A 64 15.30 -3.86 -4.66
N ALA A 65 15.84 -2.95 -3.84
CA ALA A 65 15.24 -2.60 -2.56
C ALA A 65 13.80 -2.08 -2.78
N ARG A 66 12.92 -2.40 -1.83
CA ARG A 66 11.49 -2.09 -1.92
C ARG A 66 11.04 -1.33 -0.69
N ASP A 67 9.97 -0.56 -0.87
CA ASP A 67 9.30 0.08 0.25
C ASP A 67 8.73 -0.98 1.20
N THR A 68 8.93 -0.75 2.50
CA THR A 68 8.40 -1.59 3.55
C THR A 68 6.95 -1.23 3.83
N GLN A 69 6.13 -2.22 4.20
CA GLN A 69 4.73 -1.96 4.61
C GLN A 69 4.63 -1.07 5.85
N PHE A 70 5.66 -1.07 6.69
CA PHE A 70 5.75 -0.27 7.91
C PHE A 70 7.09 0.49 7.94
N PRO A 71 7.16 1.64 8.61
CA PRO A 71 8.44 2.32 8.84
C PRO A 71 9.46 1.38 9.47
N ALA A 72 10.64 1.31 8.86
CA ALA A 72 11.73 0.49 9.39
C ALA A 72 12.16 1.04 10.76
N LYS A 73 12.06 0.22 11.80
CA LYS A 73 12.53 0.59 13.15
C LYS A 73 14.06 0.60 13.24
N ALA A 74 14.73 -0.26 12.47
CA ALA A 74 16.19 -0.35 12.40
C ALA A 74 16.69 0.18 11.05
N LYS A 75 17.76 0.98 11.08
CA LYS A 75 18.36 1.57 9.88
C LYS A 75 19.50 0.73 9.28
N ASN A 76 20.20 -0.03 10.13
CA ASN A 76 21.36 -0.84 9.75
C ASN A 76 21.22 -2.25 10.35
N VAL A 77 21.60 -3.27 9.59
CA VAL A 77 21.64 -4.68 10.05
C VAL A 77 23.06 -5.20 9.85
N LEU A 78 23.67 -5.69 10.93
CA LEU A 78 24.95 -6.40 10.88
C LEU A 78 24.67 -7.91 10.85
N VAL A 79 25.02 -8.57 9.75
CA VAL A 79 24.92 -10.03 9.64
C VAL A 79 26.30 -10.61 9.92
N ILE A 80 26.46 -11.22 11.10
CA ILE A 80 27.67 -11.95 11.46
C ILE A 80 27.46 -13.42 11.09
N PHE A 81 28.09 -13.86 10.01
CA PHE A 81 28.09 -15.25 9.61
C PHE A 81 29.34 -15.95 10.14
N CYS A 82 29.19 -16.76 11.18
CA CYS A 82 30.27 -17.58 11.72
C CYS A 82 30.31 -18.93 10.97
N SER A 83 31.12 -19.03 9.92
CA SER A 83 31.32 -20.27 9.18
C SER A 83 31.89 -21.34 10.11
N GLY A 84 31.16 -22.44 10.29
CA GLY A 84 31.55 -23.54 11.18
C GLY A 84 30.87 -23.55 12.53
N ALA A 85 29.82 -22.73 12.74
CA ALA A 85 28.89 -22.72 13.87
C ALA A 85 29.44 -23.31 15.17
N VAL A 86 29.69 -22.47 16.18
CA VAL A 86 29.91 -22.92 17.55
C VAL A 86 28.75 -23.84 17.95
N SER A 87 29.01 -25.16 17.93
CA SER A 87 27.97 -26.14 18.13
C SER A 87 27.52 -26.07 19.58
N HIS A 88 26.26 -26.41 19.88
CA HIS A 88 25.80 -26.48 21.27
C HIS A 88 26.70 -27.41 22.10
N VAL A 89 27.24 -28.44 21.43
CA VAL A 89 28.19 -29.43 21.95
C VAL A 89 29.56 -28.81 22.25
N ASP A 90 29.97 -27.74 21.57
CA ASP A 90 31.30 -27.12 21.75
C ASP A 90 31.31 -25.94 22.72
N THR A 91 30.15 -25.42 23.13
CA THR A 91 30.08 -24.17 23.91
C THR A 91 29.69 -24.35 25.36
N TRP A 92 28.68 -25.19 25.61
CA TRP A 92 27.96 -25.17 26.90
C TRP A 92 27.92 -26.54 27.58
N GLU A 93 28.44 -27.58 26.94
CA GLU A 93 28.52 -28.91 27.54
C GLU A 93 29.86 -29.07 28.27
N TYR A 94 29.79 -29.25 29.58
CA TYR A 94 30.97 -29.57 30.38
C TYR A 94 31.48 -30.98 30.01
N LYS A 95 32.71 -31.06 29.49
CA LYS A 95 33.33 -32.32 29.05
C LYS A 95 34.41 -32.78 30.05
N PRO A 96 34.06 -33.51 31.12
CA PRO A 96 34.99 -33.87 32.19
C PRO A 96 36.15 -34.75 31.71
N GLU A 97 35.92 -35.61 30.71
CA GLU A 97 36.98 -36.46 30.13
C GLU A 97 38.05 -35.65 29.40
N LEU A 98 37.69 -34.52 28.76
CA LEU A 98 38.66 -33.62 28.12
C LEU A 98 39.51 -32.88 29.14
N VAL A 99 38.90 -32.46 30.26
CA VAL A 99 39.63 -31.86 31.39
C VAL A 99 40.58 -32.88 32.02
N LYS A 100 40.12 -34.12 32.21
CA LYS A 100 40.91 -35.21 32.79
C LYS A 100 42.11 -35.61 31.92
N ARG A 101 41.96 -35.50 30.60
CA ARG A 101 42.98 -35.88 29.60
C ARG A 101 43.74 -34.67 29.06
N HIS A 102 43.71 -33.55 29.77
CA HIS A 102 44.56 -32.42 29.45
C HIS A 102 46.04 -32.85 29.54
N ASP A 103 46.87 -32.40 28.60
CA ASP A 103 48.30 -32.77 28.46
C ASP A 103 48.61 -34.27 28.25
N THR A 104 47.61 -35.10 27.94
CA THR A 104 47.88 -36.50 27.56
C THR A 104 48.10 -36.59 26.05
N PRO A 105 49.21 -37.18 25.57
CA PRO A 105 49.42 -37.39 24.14
C PRO A 105 48.34 -38.31 23.56
N MET A 106 48.05 -38.12 22.27
CA MET A 106 47.01 -38.88 21.60
C MET A 106 47.42 -40.37 21.54
N PRO A 107 46.52 -41.31 21.82
CA PRO A 107 46.84 -42.73 21.68
C PRO A 107 47.13 -43.03 20.21
N GLY A 108 48.38 -43.33 19.88
CA GLY A 108 48.80 -43.67 18.52
C GLY A 108 49.92 -42.80 17.92
N ASP A 109 50.42 -41.80 18.65
CA ASP A 109 51.66 -41.07 18.32
C ASP A 109 52.89 -41.63 19.04
#